data_AF-A0A6H1ZAY6-F1
#
_entry.id   AF-A0A6H1ZAY6-F1
#
_cell.length_a   1.000
_cell.length_b   1.000
_cell.length_c   1.000
_cell.angle_alpha   90.00
_cell.angle_beta   90.00
_cell.angle_gamma   90.00
#
_symmetry.space_group_name_H-M   'P 1'
#
loop_
_entity.id
_entity.type
_entity.pdbx_description
1 polymer ?
#
loop_
_entity_poly.entity_id
_entity_poly.type
_entity_poly.pdbx_seq_one_letter_code
_entity_poly.pdbx_strand_id
1 'polypeptide(L)'
;MKTLVSVICLVFLIFGTALADVKVSISGGKKLVTEESTDLDVKVSLPFDEEYKIDLNNKDGNRRALVNIRIDGRAVTKDGLILRAGERVSLERFLDSGTLSKGKKFKFIPKDEESLRDDNPEDGQIIITVQYEKSDKPVVGYQGDIYSRTTTDSSSSTLTIYPTCGTTFTNTSLSTISSETYSPGITVEGSESTQRFQREKIGELEDQIDTLVIRLVGYYKTQPILLNK
;
A
#
# COMPACT_ATOMS: atom_id res chain seq x y z
N MET A 1 38.44 28.31 7.26
CA MET A 1 37.08 28.33 7.83
C MET A 1 36.10 28.10 6.70
N LYS A 2 35.50 26.90 6.61
CA LYS A 2 34.59 26.52 5.53
C LYS A 2 33.15 26.58 6.07
N THR A 3 32.35 27.42 5.45
CA THR A 3 30.92 27.62 5.69
C THR A 3 30.13 26.40 5.20
N LEU A 4 29.21 25.90 6.02
CA LEU A 4 28.22 24.88 5.63
C LEU A 4 26.85 25.55 5.66
N VAL A 5 26.31 25.77 4.46
CA VAL A 5 24.98 26.29 4.20
C VAL A 5 23.97 25.21 4.59
N SER A 6 23.13 25.49 5.58
CA SER A 6 22.01 24.64 5.94
C SER A 6 20.89 24.85 4.92
N VAL A 7 20.67 23.85 4.08
CA VAL A 7 19.57 23.82 3.10
C VAL A 7 18.27 23.56 3.87
N ILE A 8 17.48 24.62 4.03
CA ILE A 8 16.08 24.53 4.47
C ILE A 8 15.30 23.93 3.30
N CYS A 9 14.96 22.65 3.40
CA CYS A 9 14.11 21.97 2.44
C CYS A 9 12.65 22.35 2.73
N LEU A 10 12.21 23.45 2.11
CA LEU A 10 10.81 23.82 1.95
C LEU A 10 10.22 22.93 0.85
N VAL A 11 9.67 21.76 1.19
CA VAL A 11 9.01 20.92 0.18
C VAL A 11 7.58 21.39 -0.02
N PHE A 12 7.36 21.85 -1.25
CA PHE A 12 6.16 22.39 -1.84
C PHE A 12 4.93 21.47 -1.71
N LEU A 13 3.77 22.11 -1.53
CA LEU A 13 2.47 21.65 -1.99
C LEU A 13 2.58 21.13 -3.42
N ILE A 14 2.25 19.85 -3.65
CA ILE A 14 2.05 19.31 -5.00
C ILE A 14 0.62 18.78 -5.12
N PHE A 15 0.04 19.15 -6.25
CA PHE A 15 -1.33 19.03 -6.67
C PHE A 15 -1.83 17.59 -6.79
N GLY A 16 -3.15 17.45 -6.70
CA GLY A 16 -3.87 16.20 -6.73
C GLY A 16 -3.60 15.33 -7.95
N THR A 17 -3.39 14.05 -7.66
CA THR A 17 -3.99 12.96 -8.42
C THR A 17 -5.01 12.33 -7.49
N ALA A 18 -6.26 12.17 -7.92
CA ALA A 18 -7.25 11.43 -7.17
C ALA A 18 -6.69 10.02 -6.93
N LEU A 19 -6.21 9.77 -5.71
CA LEU A 19 -5.80 8.43 -5.30
C LEU A 19 -7.04 7.56 -5.44
N ALA A 20 -6.91 6.42 -6.11
CA ALA A 20 -7.95 5.40 -6.12
C ALA A 20 -8.48 5.22 -4.69
N ASP A 21 -9.80 5.29 -4.51
CA ASP A 21 -10.42 5.11 -3.20
C ASP A 21 -10.26 3.68 -2.68
N VAL A 22 -9.82 2.73 -3.51
CA VAL A 22 -9.41 1.39 -3.04
C VAL A 22 -8.06 1.50 -2.33
N LYS A 23 -8.08 1.42 -1.00
CA LYS A 23 -6.88 1.27 -0.19
C LYS A 23 -6.42 -0.18 -0.18
N VAL A 24 -5.12 -0.37 -0.42
CA VAL A 24 -4.46 -1.68 -0.37
C VAL A 24 -3.48 -1.74 0.79
N SER A 25 -3.48 -2.85 1.53
CA SER A 25 -2.41 -3.19 2.48
C SER A 25 -2.05 -4.67 2.40
N ILE A 26 -0.85 -5.01 2.86
CA ILE A 26 -0.39 -6.40 2.94
C ILE A 26 -0.36 -6.82 4.41
N SER A 27 -1.15 -7.82 4.76
CA SER A 27 -1.16 -8.44 6.09
C SER A 27 -0.16 -9.60 6.14
N GLY A 28 0.64 -9.65 7.21
CA GLY A 28 1.76 -10.59 7.37
C GLY A 28 3.13 -9.92 7.23
N GLY A 29 3.16 -8.67 6.76
CA GLY A 29 4.38 -7.88 6.57
C GLY A 29 4.38 -6.54 7.29
N LYS A 30 5.53 -5.87 7.27
CA LYS A 30 5.69 -4.49 7.72
C LYS A 30 5.89 -3.60 6.48
N LYS A 31 5.07 -2.55 6.31
CA LYS A 31 5.32 -1.53 5.27
C LYS A 31 6.65 -0.84 5.56
N LEU A 32 7.51 -0.75 4.55
CA LEU A 32 8.72 0.06 4.64
C LEU A 32 8.38 1.45 4.13
N VAL A 33 8.55 2.46 4.97
CA VAL A 33 8.42 3.86 4.58
C VAL A 33 9.82 4.32 4.19
N THR A 34 10.03 4.64 2.92
CA THR A 34 11.24 5.30 2.44
C THR A 34 10.91 6.78 2.31
N GLU A 35 11.73 7.67 2.89
CA GLU A 35 11.50 9.12 2.96
C GLU A 35 11.32 9.82 1.59
N GLU A 36 11.66 9.11 0.51
CA GLU A 36 11.67 9.61 -0.86
C GLU A 36 10.78 8.79 -1.81
N SER A 37 9.83 8.00 -1.29
CA SER A 37 8.86 7.33 -2.16
C SER A 37 7.88 8.37 -2.71
N THR A 38 8.06 8.78 -3.95
CA THR A 38 6.91 9.19 -4.76
C THR A 38 5.87 8.07 -4.65
N ASP A 39 4.60 8.40 -4.43
CA ASP A 39 3.48 7.49 -4.08
C ASP A 39 3.28 6.25 -5.01
N LEU A 40 4.09 6.12 -6.06
CA LEU A 40 4.06 5.05 -7.05
C LEU A 40 4.89 3.81 -6.70
N ASP A 41 5.92 3.89 -5.85
CA ASP A 41 6.79 2.76 -5.50
C ASP A 41 6.67 2.38 -4.01
N VAL A 42 5.61 1.64 -3.68
CA VAL A 42 5.37 1.18 -2.30
C VAL A 42 6.18 -0.08 -2.03
N LYS A 43 7.08 -0.03 -1.04
CA LYS A 43 7.87 -1.21 -0.60
C LYS A 43 7.29 -1.83 0.67
N VAL A 44 7.13 -3.16 0.67
CA VAL A 44 6.62 -3.92 1.81
C VAL A 44 7.61 -5.03 2.16
N SER A 45 7.95 -5.15 3.44
CA SER A 45 8.77 -6.25 3.95
C SER A 45 7.92 -7.39 4.49
N LEU A 46 8.26 -8.62 4.13
CA LEU A 46 7.62 -9.84 4.61
C LEU A 46 8.68 -10.77 5.23
N PRO A 47 8.35 -11.51 6.30
CA PRO A 47 9.19 -12.62 6.69
C PRO A 47 9.18 -13.68 5.57
N PHE A 48 10.35 -14.23 5.25
CA PHE A 48 10.44 -15.37 4.35
C PHE A 48 9.79 -16.61 4.95
N ASP A 49 9.34 -17.50 4.06
CA ASP A 49 8.65 -18.74 4.37
C ASP A 49 7.29 -18.60 5.05
N GLU A 50 6.71 -17.40 4.98
CA GLU A 50 5.42 -17.09 5.61
C GLU A 50 4.34 -16.82 4.57
N GLU A 51 3.11 -17.14 4.95
CA GLU A 51 1.93 -16.83 4.17
C GLU A 51 1.47 -15.40 4.44
N TYR A 52 0.97 -14.72 3.41
CA TYR A 52 0.49 -13.35 3.52
C TYR A 52 -0.87 -13.15 2.85
N LYS A 53 -1.47 -12.00 3.11
CA LYS A 53 -2.77 -11.61 2.54
C LYS A 53 -2.71 -10.21 1.97
N ILE A 54 -3.50 -9.97 0.94
CA ILE A 54 -3.72 -8.65 0.35
C ILE A 54 -5.07 -8.15 0.86
N ASP A 55 -5.05 -7.12 1.70
CA ASP A 55 -6.26 -6.45 2.15
C ASP A 55 -6.63 -5.34 1.18
N LEU A 56 -7.85 -5.40 0.69
CA LEU A 56 -8.44 -4.42 -0.20
C LEU A 56 -9.60 -3.74 0.53
N ASN A 57 -9.71 -2.43 0.41
CA ASN A 57 -10.72 -1.63 1.07
C ASN A 57 -11.24 -0.57 0.12
N ASN A 58 -12.40 -0.81 -0.47
CA ASN A 58 -13.06 0.17 -1.31
C ASN A 58 -13.64 1.30 -0.43
N LYS A 59 -13.03 2.48 -0.47
CA LYS A 59 -13.53 3.67 0.26
C LYS A 59 -14.64 4.41 -0.47
N ASP A 60 -14.92 4.08 -1.72
CA ASP A 60 -16.05 4.65 -2.43
C ASP A 60 -17.35 4.12 -1.80
N GLY A 61 -18.18 5.03 -1.30
CA GLY A 61 -19.44 4.70 -0.63
C GLY A 61 -20.60 4.40 -1.58
N ASN A 62 -20.42 4.57 -2.90
CA ASN A 62 -21.50 4.47 -3.89
C ASN A 62 -21.21 3.51 -5.04
N ARG A 63 -19.94 3.29 -5.39
CA ARG A 63 -19.54 2.51 -6.57
C ARG A 63 -18.89 1.19 -6.20
N ARG A 64 -19.19 0.15 -6.98
CA ARG A 64 -18.41 -1.08 -6.95
C ARG A 64 -17.13 -0.88 -7.76
N ALA A 65 -16.09 -1.62 -7.38
CA ALA A 65 -14.81 -1.61 -8.06
C ALA A 65 -14.48 -3.00 -8.58
N LEU A 66 -14.00 -3.08 -9.82
CA LEU A 66 -13.35 -4.26 -10.37
C LEU A 66 -11.84 -4.17 -10.10
N VAL A 67 -11.30 -5.18 -9.42
CA VAL A 67 -9.89 -5.24 -9.04
C VAL A 67 -9.21 -6.43 -9.72
N ASN A 68 -8.20 -6.15 -10.55
CA ASN A 68 -7.33 -7.19 -11.10
C ASN A 68 -5.98 -7.15 -10.39
N ILE A 69 -5.48 -8.33 -10.02
CA ILE A 69 -4.25 -8.48 -9.25
C ILE A 69 -3.32 -9.40 -10.03
N ARG A 70 -2.08 -8.96 -10.19
CA ARG A 70 -0.96 -9.77 -10.69
C ARG A 70 0.12 -9.83 -9.62
N ILE A 71 0.71 -11.00 -9.43
CA ILE A 71 1.83 -11.24 -8.52
C ILE A 71 2.91 -11.94 -9.34
N ASP A 72 4.13 -11.41 -9.35
CA ASP A 72 5.27 -11.99 -10.08
C ASP A 72 4.94 -12.24 -11.57
N GLY A 73 4.12 -11.36 -12.16
CA GLY A 73 3.60 -11.47 -13.52
C GLY A 73 2.52 -12.52 -13.79
N ARG A 74 2.14 -13.31 -12.78
CA ARG A 74 0.99 -14.22 -12.84
C ARG A 74 -0.29 -13.51 -12.42
N ALA A 75 -1.35 -13.63 -13.22
CA ALA A 75 -2.68 -13.17 -12.84
C ALA A 75 -3.24 -14.00 -11.68
N VAL A 76 -3.59 -13.34 -10.58
CA VAL A 76 -4.18 -13.96 -9.39
C VAL A 76 -5.70 -14.01 -9.49
N THR A 77 -6.30 -12.96 -10.08
CA THR A 77 -7.75 -12.82 -10.26
C THR A 77 -8.09 -12.82 -11.75
N LYS A 78 -8.25 -14.02 -12.34
CA LYS A 78 -8.43 -14.18 -13.80
C LYS A 78 -9.60 -13.36 -14.39
N ASP A 79 -10.74 -13.39 -13.70
CA ASP A 79 -11.97 -12.68 -14.11
C ASP A 79 -12.16 -11.35 -13.34
N GLY A 80 -11.14 -10.93 -12.58
CA GLY A 80 -11.21 -9.83 -11.63
C GLY A 80 -11.94 -10.18 -10.32
N LEU A 81 -11.75 -9.33 -9.31
CA LEU A 81 -12.42 -9.38 -8.02
C LEU A 81 -13.31 -8.15 -7.89
N ILE A 82 -14.60 -8.36 -7.67
CA ILE A 82 -15.56 -7.27 -7.46
C ILE A 82 -15.56 -6.92 -5.97
N LEU A 83 -15.32 -5.65 -5.66
CA LEU A 83 -15.52 -5.07 -4.34
C LEU A 83 -16.75 -4.18 -4.36
N ARG A 84 -17.69 -4.44 -3.46
CA ARG A 84 -18.86 -3.59 -3.25
C ARG A 84 -18.45 -2.23 -2.69
N ALA A 85 -19.35 -1.26 -2.77
CA ALA A 85 -19.16 0.04 -2.16
C ALA A 85 -18.91 -0.09 -0.65
N GLY A 86 -17.85 0.54 -0.14
CA GLY A 86 -17.44 0.44 1.28
C GLY A 86 -16.88 -0.91 1.72
N GLU A 87 -16.74 -1.90 0.82
CA GLU A 87 -16.38 -3.27 1.19
C GLU A 87 -14.88 -3.41 1.51
N ARG A 88 -14.59 -4.28 2.47
CA ARG A 88 -13.23 -4.74 2.78
C ARG A 88 -13.11 -6.24 2.58
N VAL A 89 -12.11 -6.65 1.80
CA VAL A 89 -11.81 -8.06 1.52
C VAL A 89 -10.33 -8.33 1.76
N SER A 90 -10.02 -9.41 2.47
CA SER A 90 -8.65 -9.92 2.59
C SER A 90 -8.48 -11.11 1.65
N LEU A 91 -7.76 -10.93 0.54
CA LEU A 91 -7.45 -12.02 -0.39
C LEU A 91 -6.20 -12.76 0.11
N GLU A 92 -6.33 -14.06 0.37
CA GLU A 92 -5.22 -14.87 0.89
C GLU A 92 -4.74 -15.95 -0.07
N ARG A 93 -5.38 -16.09 -1.25
CA ARG A 93 -5.16 -17.21 -2.17
C ARG A 93 -5.29 -16.83 -3.64
N PHE A 94 -4.73 -17.67 -4.50
CA PHE A 94 -4.93 -17.60 -5.95
C PHE A 94 -6.38 -17.94 -6.34
N LEU A 95 -6.97 -17.13 -7.23
CA LEU A 95 -8.33 -17.31 -7.81
C LEU A 95 -8.29 -17.66 -9.31
N ASP A 96 -7.17 -18.18 -9.79
CA ASP A 96 -6.92 -18.47 -11.21
C ASP A 96 -7.41 -19.86 -11.67
N SER A 97 -7.54 -20.80 -10.74
CA SER A 97 -7.97 -22.19 -11.00
C SER A 97 -9.46 -22.35 -11.33
N GLY A 98 -10.23 -21.26 -11.43
CA GLY A 98 -11.68 -21.27 -11.62
C GLY A 98 -12.49 -21.79 -10.43
N THR A 99 -11.81 -22.24 -9.36
CA THR A 99 -12.45 -22.74 -8.15
C THR A 99 -12.67 -21.62 -7.14
N LEU A 100 -13.94 -21.35 -6.85
CA LEU A 100 -14.33 -20.28 -5.93
C LEU A 100 -14.37 -20.71 -4.47
N SER A 101 -14.16 -21.99 -4.16
CA SER A 101 -14.28 -22.52 -2.79
C SER A 101 -12.97 -22.99 -2.15
N LYS A 102 -11.89 -23.09 -2.94
CA LYS A 102 -10.57 -23.54 -2.48
C LYS A 102 -9.48 -23.04 -3.42
N GLY A 103 -8.26 -22.96 -2.91
CA GLY A 103 -7.07 -22.60 -3.69
C GLY A 103 -5.82 -22.61 -2.83
N LYS A 104 -4.66 -22.34 -3.44
CA LYS A 104 -3.39 -22.22 -2.73
C LYS A 104 -3.18 -20.81 -2.21
N LYS A 105 -2.66 -20.68 -0.99
CA LYS A 105 -2.34 -19.39 -0.41
C LYS A 105 -1.08 -18.77 -1.00
N PHE A 106 -0.91 -17.47 -0.81
CA PHE A 106 0.33 -16.78 -1.13
C PHE A 106 1.37 -17.09 -0.05
N LYS A 107 2.53 -17.62 -0.45
CA LYS A 107 3.69 -17.80 0.42
C LYS A 107 4.88 -17.06 -0.18
N PHE A 108 5.56 -16.23 0.60
CA PHE A 108 6.72 -15.48 0.13
C PHE A 108 8.01 -16.22 0.50
N ILE A 109 8.86 -16.49 -0.48
CA ILE A 109 10.12 -17.23 -0.30
C ILE A 109 11.31 -16.43 -0.83
N PRO A 110 12.54 -16.72 -0.36
CA PRO A 110 13.75 -16.13 -0.92
C PRO A 110 13.88 -16.51 -2.40
N LYS A 111 14.36 -15.57 -3.21
CA LYS A 111 14.78 -15.86 -4.58
C LYS A 111 16.13 -16.57 -4.51
N ASP A 112 16.22 -17.81 -4.96
CA ASP A 112 17.46 -18.59 -4.95
C ASP A 112 18.40 -18.20 -6.12
N GLU A 113 19.68 -18.57 -6.04
CA GLU A 113 20.68 -18.21 -7.05
C GLU A 113 20.38 -18.77 -8.45
N GLU A 114 19.59 -19.85 -8.53
CA GLU A 114 19.20 -20.47 -9.79
C GLU A 114 18.02 -19.73 -10.45
N SER A 115 17.01 -19.32 -9.67
CA SER A 115 15.92 -18.44 -10.13
C SER A 115 16.39 -17.00 -10.38
N LEU A 116 17.50 -16.56 -9.78
CA LEU A 116 18.17 -15.30 -10.15
C LEU A 116 18.71 -15.28 -11.58
N ARG A 117 18.82 -16.43 -12.27
CA ARG A 117 19.17 -16.46 -13.70
C ARG A 117 17.99 -16.21 -14.61
N ASP A 118 16.78 -16.48 -14.14
CA ASP A 118 15.54 -16.08 -14.79
C ASP A 118 15.24 -14.65 -14.28
N ASP A 119 15.79 -13.66 -14.99
CA ASP A 119 15.61 -12.24 -14.72
C ASP A 119 14.18 -11.81 -15.10
N ASN A 120 13.18 -12.33 -14.39
CA ASN A 120 11.84 -11.78 -14.49
C ASN A 120 11.80 -10.46 -13.68
N PRO A 121 11.67 -9.30 -14.34
CA PRO A 121 11.66 -8.01 -13.65
C PRO A 121 10.44 -7.83 -12.75
N GLU A 122 9.38 -8.63 -12.96
CA GLU A 122 8.14 -8.58 -12.18
C GLU A 122 8.23 -9.40 -10.87
N ASP A 123 9.33 -10.14 -10.63
CA ASP A 123 9.50 -10.89 -9.39
C ASP A 123 9.53 -9.99 -8.15
N GLY A 124 8.78 -10.39 -7.14
CA GLY A 124 8.53 -9.60 -5.95
C GLY A 124 7.61 -8.41 -6.20
N GLN A 125 6.91 -8.31 -7.34
CA GLN A 125 5.96 -7.23 -7.59
C GLN A 125 4.50 -7.71 -7.50
N ILE A 126 3.69 -6.91 -6.83
CA ILE A 126 2.22 -7.00 -6.84
C ILE A 126 1.70 -5.80 -7.62
N ILE A 127 1.04 -6.05 -8.74
CA ILE A 127 0.39 -5.03 -9.56
C ILE A 127 -1.11 -5.16 -9.39
N ILE A 128 -1.76 -4.06 -9.00
CA ILE A 128 -3.19 -4.01 -8.74
C ILE A 128 -3.80 -2.92 -9.61
N THR A 129 -4.73 -3.29 -10.48
CA THR A 129 -5.50 -2.34 -11.27
C THR A 129 -6.91 -2.26 -10.75
N VAL A 130 -7.43 -1.05 -10.59
CA VAL A 130 -8.76 -0.76 -10.08
C VAL A 130 -9.53 0.02 -11.14
N GLN A 131 -10.76 -0.40 -11.40
CA GLN A 131 -11.66 0.28 -12.31
C GLN A 131 -13.05 0.33 -11.66
N TYR A 132 -13.63 1.52 -11.53
CA TYR A 132 -14.96 1.67 -10.92
C TYR A 132 -16.08 1.51 -11.93
N GLU A 133 -17.26 1.20 -11.41
CA GLU A 133 -18.49 1.39 -12.17
C GLU A 133 -18.70 2.86 -12.52
N LYS A 134 -19.31 3.12 -13.67
CA LYS A 134 -19.68 4.47 -14.09
C LYS A 134 -20.66 5.06 -13.07
N SER A 135 -20.43 6.31 -12.65
CA SER A 135 -21.39 7.01 -11.79
C SER A 135 -22.66 7.35 -12.58
N ASP A 136 -23.80 6.80 -12.18
CA ASP A 136 -25.12 7.16 -12.75
C ASP A 136 -25.62 8.55 -12.32
N LYS A 137 -24.87 9.27 -11.48
CA LYS A 137 -25.29 10.59 -11.00
C LYS A 137 -25.28 11.56 -12.18
N PRO A 138 -26.43 12.10 -12.63
CA PRO A 138 -26.42 13.20 -13.57
C PRO A 138 -25.63 14.34 -12.93
N VAL A 139 -24.82 15.05 -13.73
CA VAL A 139 -24.28 16.34 -13.32
C VAL A 139 -25.47 17.27 -13.13
N VAL A 140 -26.00 17.34 -11.91
CA VAL A 140 -27.00 18.33 -11.54
C VAL A 140 -26.25 19.65 -11.45
N GLY A 141 -26.26 20.41 -12.53
CA GLY A 141 -25.84 21.81 -12.52
C GLY A 141 -26.78 22.58 -11.61
N TYR A 142 -26.43 22.72 -10.34
CA TYR A 142 -27.08 23.69 -9.47
C TYR A 142 -26.68 25.08 -9.95
N GLN A 143 -27.51 25.73 -10.77
CA GLN A 143 -27.53 27.18 -10.87
C GLN A 143 -28.20 27.71 -9.60
N GLY A 144 -27.44 27.81 -8.51
CA GLY A 144 -27.87 28.42 -7.27
C GLY A 144 -26.82 29.42 -6.83
N ASP A 145 -27.24 30.67 -6.61
CA ASP A 145 -26.37 31.74 -6.14
C ASP A 145 -25.68 31.34 -4.82
N ILE A 146 -24.34 31.30 -4.84
CA ILE A 146 -23.52 31.07 -3.66
C ILE A 146 -23.58 32.33 -2.80
N TYR A 147 -24.37 32.32 -1.73
CA TYR A 147 -24.22 33.31 -0.65
C TYR A 147 -23.00 32.95 0.19
N SER A 148 -21.85 33.52 -0.15
CA SER A 148 -20.66 33.51 0.73
C SER A 148 -20.88 34.49 1.88
N ARG A 149 -20.80 34.00 3.13
CA ARG A 149 -20.71 34.86 4.31
C ARG A 149 -19.26 35.33 4.45
N THR A 150 -18.97 36.55 4.03
CA THR A 150 -17.72 37.24 4.37
C THR A 150 -17.73 37.59 5.85
N THR A 151 -16.95 36.88 6.67
CA THR A 151 -16.56 37.38 7.99
C THR A 151 -15.30 38.21 7.81
N THR A 152 -15.47 39.54 7.78
CA THR A 152 -14.38 40.50 7.87
C THR A 152 -13.93 40.56 9.33
N ASP A 153 -12.88 39.81 9.70
CA ASP A 153 -12.15 40.08 10.93
C ASP A 153 -10.73 40.53 10.58
N SER A 154 -10.56 41.85 10.67
CA SER A 154 -9.28 42.54 10.64
C SER A 154 -8.78 42.66 12.08
N SER A 155 -7.77 41.89 12.48
CA SER A 155 -7.01 42.19 13.68
C SER A 155 -5.55 41.75 13.53
N SER A 156 -4.72 42.75 13.23
CA SER A 156 -3.27 42.72 13.36
C SER A 156 -2.90 42.79 14.84
N SER A 157 -2.18 41.81 15.36
CA SER A 157 -1.40 41.98 16.60
C SER A 157 -0.12 41.14 16.58
N THR A 158 0.98 41.84 16.84
CA THR A 158 2.37 41.37 16.92
C THR A 158 2.61 40.45 18.12
N LEU A 159 3.31 39.33 17.92
CA LEU A 159 3.79 38.45 18.99
C LEU A 159 5.29 38.65 19.22
N THR A 160 5.62 39.12 20.42
CA THR A 160 6.99 39.27 20.95
C THR A 160 7.48 37.93 21.49
N ILE A 161 8.70 37.54 21.10
CA ILE A 161 9.36 36.28 21.49
C ILE A 161 10.08 36.46 22.83
N TYR A 162 9.92 35.51 23.77
CA TYR A 162 10.80 35.30 24.92
C TYR A 162 11.39 33.88 24.85
N PRO A 163 12.72 33.67 24.96
CA PRO A 163 13.27 32.34 25.12
C PRO A 163 13.62 32.08 26.58
N THR A 164 12.94 31.15 27.25
CA THR A 164 13.51 30.46 28.42
C THR A 164 13.05 29.00 28.46
N CYS A 165 14.00 28.07 28.48
CA CYS A 165 14.22 27.09 29.56
C CYS A 165 15.10 25.95 29.04
N GLY A 166 16.22 25.73 29.72
CA GLY A 166 17.14 24.63 29.45
C GLY A 166 16.54 23.29 29.86
N THR A 167 16.90 22.24 29.12
CA THR A 167 16.67 20.86 29.53
C THR A 167 17.97 20.07 29.38
N THR A 168 18.32 19.38 30.46
CA THR A 168 19.52 18.56 30.62
C THR A 168 19.41 17.30 29.78
N PHE A 169 20.37 17.07 28.87
CA PHE A 169 20.45 15.83 28.10
C PHE A 169 20.92 14.68 29.01
N THR A 170 20.05 13.69 29.20
CA THR A 170 20.44 12.39 29.78
C THR A 170 20.86 11.49 28.62
N ASN A 171 22.13 11.06 28.64
CA ASN A 171 22.67 10.11 27.67
C ASN A 171 22.00 8.74 27.86
N THR A 172 21.07 8.39 27.00
CA THR A 172 20.62 7.00 26.85
C THR A 172 21.55 6.29 25.86
N SER A 173 22.17 5.22 26.35
CA SER A 173 23.09 4.38 25.60
C SER A 173 22.43 3.84 24.32
N LEU A 174 23.07 4.09 23.18
CA LEU A 174 22.66 3.61 21.87
C LEU A 174 22.79 2.08 21.83
N SER A 175 21.66 1.36 21.91
CA SER A 175 21.62 -0.06 21.58
C SER A 175 21.78 -0.20 20.06
N THR A 176 22.78 -0.95 19.62
CA THR A 176 22.98 -1.31 18.21
C THR A 176 21.68 -1.93 17.65
N ILE A 177 20.96 -1.16 16.84
CA ILE A 177 19.85 -1.66 16.05
C ILE A 177 20.46 -2.59 15.01
N SER A 178 20.19 -3.90 15.11
CA SER A 178 20.49 -4.83 14.04
C SER A 178 19.73 -4.35 12.80
N SER A 179 20.44 -3.89 11.78
CA SER A 179 19.81 -3.53 10.51
C SER A 179 19.19 -4.79 9.92
N GLU A 180 17.86 -4.87 9.89
CA GLU A 180 17.15 -5.93 9.16
C GLU A 180 17.66 -5.90 7.71
N THR A 181 18.32 -6.97 7.27
CA THR A 181 18.80 -7.07 5.89
C THR A 181 17.65 -7.58 5.04
N TYR A 182 17.16 -6.75 4.13
CA TYR A 182 16.08 -7.10 3.21
C TYR A 182 16.64 -7.67 1.91
N SER A 183 16.07 -8.78 1.44
CA SER A 183 16.49 -9.47 0.21
C SER A 183 15.32 -9.62 -0.77
N PRO A 184 15.56 -9.74 -2.08
CA PRO A 184 14.50 -10.05 -3.04
C PRO A 184 13.88 -11.42 -2.77
N GLY A 185 12.64 -11.60 -3.21
CA GLY A 185 11.90 -12.86 -3.05
C GLY A 185 10.82 -13.00 -4.11
N ILE A 186 10.19 -14.16 -4.12
CA ILE A 186 9.12 -14.54 -5.05
C ILE A 186 7.95 -15.16 -4.28
N THR A 187 6.74 -15.02 -4.81
CA THR A 187 5.54 -15.64 -4.26
C THR A 187 5.31 -17.01 -4.90
N VAL A 188 5.10 -18.01 -4.04
CA VAL A 188 4.77 -19.38 -4.44
C VAL A 188 3.46 -19.85 -3.82
N GLU A 189 2.98 -20.99 -4.29
CA GLU A 189 1.79 -21.66 -3.76
C GLU A 189 2.08 -22.27 -2.38
N GLY A 190 1.38 -21.76 -1.36
CA GLY A 190 1.48 -22.22 0.03
C GLY A 190 0.50 -23.35 0.39
N SER A 191 -0.02 -23.30 1.61
CA SER A 191 -1.05 -24.23 2.10
C SER A 191 -2.39 -24.03 1.39
N GLU A 192 -3.31 -24.96 1.61
CA GLU A 192 -4.68 -24.86 1.07
C GLU A 192 -5.50 -23.83 1.87
N SER A 193 -6.22 -22.97 1.16
CA SER A 193 -7.24 -22.08 1.72
C SER A 193 -8.63 -22.55 1.31
N THR A 194 -9.57 -22.46 2.24
CA THR A 194 -11.00 -22.73 2.04
C THR A 194 -11.81 -21.44 1.86
N GLN A 195 -11.16 -20.30 1.60
CA GLN A 195 -11.83 -19.02 1.38
C GLN A 195 -12.78 -19.11 0.17
N ARG A 196 -14.02 -18.67 0.38
CA ARG A 196 -15.10 -18.78 -0.60
C ARG A 196 -15.41 -17.43 -1.26
N PHE A 197 -15.64 -17.47 -2.55
CA PHE A 197 -16.11 -16.35 -3.37
C PHE A 197 -17.38 -16.77 -4.13
N GLN A 198 -18.09 -15.77 -4.64
CA GLN A 198 -19.28 -15.97 -5.47
C GLN A 198 -19.09 -15.21 -6.78
N ARG A 199 -19.76 -15.67 -7.83
CA ARG A 199 -19.77 -14.95 -9.11
C ARG A 199 -20.78 -13.82 -9.00
N GLU A 200 -20.36 -12.64 -9.41
CA GLU A 200 -21.24 -11.49 -9.58
C GLU A 200 -21.01 -10.87 -10.96
N LYS A 201 -21.98 -10.08 -11.42
CA LYS A 201 -21.83 -9.25 -12.61
C LYS A 201 -21.54 -7.82 -12.17
N ILE A 202 -20.49 -7.24 -12.74
CA ILE A 202 -20.19 -5.82 -12.66
C ILE A 202 -21.01 -5.07 -13.72
N GLY A 203 -21.36 -3.82 -13.45
CA GLY A 203 -22.04 -2.93 -14.38
C GLY A 203 -21.09 -2.35 -15.43
N GLU A 204 -21.52 -1.27 -16.08
CA GLU A 204 -20.65 -0.51 -16.99
C GLU A 204 -19.50 0.13 -16.21
N LEU A 205 -18.28 -0.05 -16.71
CA LEU A 205 -17.06 0.48 -16.11
C LEU A 205 -16.72 1.84 -16.70
N GLU A 206 -16.06 2.69 -15.91
CA GLU A 206 -15.50 3.96 -16.40
C GLU A 206 -14.23 3.74 -17.24
N ASP A 207 -13.84 4.73 -18.04
CA ASP A 207 -12.64 4.62 -18.89
C ASP A 207 -11.32 4.76 -18.09
N GLN A 208 -11.40 5.29 -16.87
CA GLN A 208 -10.25 5.47 -15.98
C GLN A 208 -9.87 4.14 -15.31
N ILE A 209 -8.57 3.82 -15.35
CA ILE A 209 -7.99 2.67 -14.67
C ILE A 209 -6.87 3.17 -13.77
N ASP A 210 -7.00 2.94 -12.47
CA ASP A 210 -5.96 3.28 -11.50
C ASP A 210 -5.06 2.06 -11.29
N THR A 211 -3.74 2.25 -11.31
CA THR A 211 -2.76 1.17 -11.13
C THR A 211 -1.88 1.46 -9.92
N LEU A 212 -1.78 0.47 -9.03
CA LEU A 212 -0.88 0.47 -7.88
C LEU A 212 0.15 -0.63 -8.04
N VAL A 213 1.42 -0.29 -7.84
CA VAL A 213 2.53 -1.24 -7.85
C VAL A 213 3.14 -1.31 -6.44
N ILE A 214 3.26 -2.53 -5.91
CA ILE A 214 3.85 -2.81 -4.61
C ILE A 214 5.03 -3.75 -4.81
N ARG A 215 6.19 -3.39 -4.27
CA ARG A 215 7.38 -4.24 -4.25
C ARG A 215 7.54 -4.94 -2.91
N LEU A 216 7.56 -6.27 -2.93
CA LEU A 216 7.86 -7.13 -1.80
C LEU A 216 9.36 -7.32 -1.64
N VAL A 217 9.82 -7.28 -0.39
CA VAL A 217 11.15 -7.74 0.01
C VAL A 217 11.03 -8.62 1.24
N GLY A 218 11.98 -9.52 1.41
CA GLY A 218 11.94 -10.50 2.47
C GLY A 218 13.02 -10.32 3.53
N TYR A 219 12.77 -10.84 4.72
CA TYR A 219 13.75 -10.96 5.78
C TYR A 219 13.60 -12.29 6.52
N TYR A 220 14.70 -12.81 7.07
CA TYR A 220 14.64 -13.95 7.98
C TYR A 220 14.34 -13.46 9.40
N LYS A 221 13.38 -14.10 10.07
CA LYS A 221 13.14 -13.83 11.50
C LYS A 221 14.37 -14.27 12.29
N THR A 222 15.02 -13.35 13.00
CA THR A 222 16.10 -13.70 13.93
C THR A 222 15.53 -14.63 15.00
N GLN A 223 16.08 -15.85 15.11
CA GLN A 223 15.72 -16.75 16.20
C GLN A 223 16.06 -16.07 17.54
N PRO A 224 15.23 -16.21 18.59
CA PRO A 224 15.62 -15.75 19.92
C PRO A 224 16.89 -16.50 20.32
N ILE A 225 17.95 -15.76 20.63
CA ILE A 225 19.21 -16.32 21.11
C ILE A 225 18.87 -16.99 22.45
N LEU A 226 18.88 -18.33 22.50
CA LEU A 226 18.82 -19.03 23.77
C LEU A 226 20.13 -18.71 24.49
N LEU A 227 20.05 -17.88 25.52
CA LEU A 227 21.15 -17.62 26.42
C LEU A 227 21.41 -18.90 27.21
N ASN A 228 22.42 -19.68 26.79
CA ASN A 228 22.91 -20.79 27.60
C ASN A 228 23.35 -20.23 28.95
N LYS A 229 22.62 -20.61 30.01
CA LYS A 229 23.04 -20.46 31.41
C LYS A 229 23.63 -21.77 31.89
#